data_AF-A0A954V9F3-F1
#
_entry.id   AF-A0A954V9F3-F1
#
_cell.length_a   1.000
_cell.length_b   1.000
_cell.length_c   1.000
_cell.angle_alpha   90.00
_cell.angle_beta   90.00
_cell.angle_gamma   90.00
#
_symmetry.space_group_name_H-M   'P 1'
#
loop_
_entity.id
_entity.type
_entity.pdbx_description
1 polymer ?
#
loop_
_entity_poly.entity_id
_entity_poly.type
_entity_poly.pdbx_seq_one_letter_code
_entity_poly.pdbx_strand_id
1 'polypeptide(L)'
;MNRRYPTYVRIAIVWISALGMIGGMVPQRLGAQPVGRPLRGATAPKPLYRDPVFSDGKITCDRNESIAVNLSPPRRQPQIHDPSTILKRDDKYYCLATGNGVQAMVSEDLQNWHLLPPVFESPPTWVHDVVPGHRGHFWAPDVIQTHGQYRLYYSVSAFGKRTSAIALATSPTLEPQLAESHWSDQGIVVQTNEESDHNAIDPAIVTTGDGPMWMVYGSFWTGIKLIQLDPTTGKRIADGVSRCDCRIKRSHGKRGSTVVGSD
;
A
#
# COMPACT_ATOMS: atom_id res chain seq x y z
N MET A 1 13.38 -32.57 1.30
CA MET A 1 13.07 -31.24 1.89
C MET A 1 12.94 -30.26 0.75
N ASN A 2 11.72 -29.87 0.36
CA ASN A 2 11.52 -28.84 -0.66
C ASN A 2 10.13 -28.21 -0.41
N ARG A 3 10.09 -27.09 0.32
CA ARG A 3 8.82 -26.37 0.54
C ARG A 3 8.61 -25.44 -0.64
N ARG A 4 7.69 -25.81 -1.53
CA ARG A 4 7.15 -24.91 -2.56
C ARG A 4 6.31 -23.85 -1.86
N TYR A 5 6.66 -22.58 -2.02
CA TYR A 5 5.79 -21.46 -1.64
C TYR A 5 4.67 -21.32 -2.69
N PRO A 6 3.41 -21.11 -2.29
CA PRO A 6 2.32 -20.88 -3.23
C PRO A 6 2.52 -19.57 -4.00
N THR A 7 2.38 -19.66 -5.31
CA THR A 7 2.37 -18.53 -6.25
C THR A 7 1.11 -17.71 -6.05
N TYR A 8 1.23 -16.50 -5.50
CA TYR A 8 0.15 -15.52 -5.51
C TYR A 8 0.47 -14.47 -6.56
N VAL A 9 -0.35 -14.38 -7.61
CA VAL A 9 -0.43 -13.17 -8.43
C VAL A 9 -1.04 -12.10 -7.53
N ARG A 10 -0.20 -11.27 -6.92
CA ARG A 10 -0.63 -10.16 -6.08
C ARG A 10 -1.09 -9.04 -7.01
N ILE A 11 -2.40 -8.79 -7.04
CA ILE A 11 -2.96 -7.63 -7.71
C ILE A 11 -2.56 -6.41 -6.87
N ALA A 12 -1.62 -5.62 -7.39
CA ALA A 12 -1.27 -4.33 -6.82
C ALA A 12 -2.51 -3.43 -6.83
N ILE A 13 -2.98 -3.03 -5.66
CA ILE A 13 -3.96 -1.94 -5.55
C ILE A 13 -3.15 -0.65 -5.62
N VAL A 14 -2.94 -0.14 -6.84
CA VAL A 14 -2.49 1.23 -7.06
C VAL A 14 -3.68 2.14 -6.72
N TRP A 15 -3.71 2.69 -5.52
CA TRP A 15 -4.72 3.69 -5.15
C TRP A 15 -4.33 5.03 -5.74
N ILE A 16 -5.14 5.51 -6.68
CA ILE A 16 -5.03 6.85 -7.26
C ILE A 16 -5.59 7.83 -6.23
N SER A 17 -4.71 8.58 -5.56
CA SER A 17 -5.13 9.68 -4.68
C SER A 17 -5.63 10.87 -5.52
N ALA A 18 -6.95 10.95 -5.68
CA ALA A 18 -7.64 12.18 -6.04
C ALA A 18 -8.26 12.78 -4.76
N LEU A 19 -7.98 14.06 -4.53
CA LEU A 19 -8.43 14.96 -3.46
C LEU A 19 -9.61 14.52 -2.57
N GLY A 20 -9.46 14.77 -1.26
CA GLY A 20 -10.56 14.76 -0.30
C GLY A 20 -10.36 15.74 0.87
N MET A 21 -10.52 17.05 0.62
CA MET A 21 -11.01 17.99 1.64
C MET A 21 -12.50 18.21 1.38
N ILE A 22 -13.39 17.44 2.03
CA ILE A 22 -14.77 17.85 2.34
C ILE A 22 -15.16 17.19 3.67
N GLY A 23 -15.73 18.00 4.57
CA GLY A 23 -16.05 17.70 5.95
C GLY A 23 -17.05 16.58 6.19
N GLY A 24 -17.16 16.23 7.47
CA GLY A 24 -17.87 15.08 7.98
C GLY A 24 -19.33 14.98 7.56
N MET A 25 -19.74 13.74 7.30
CA MET A 25 -21.13 13.35 7.27
C MET A 25 -21.21 11.89 7.74
N VAL A 26 -21.91 11.70 8.85
CA VAL A 26 -22.22 10.40 9.47
C VAL A 26 -23.11 9.61 8.49
N PRO A 27 -22.85 8.32 8.20
CA PRO A 27 -23.76 7.54 7.35
C PRO A 27 -25.03 7.19 8.12
N GLN A 28 -26.18 7.59 7.56
CA GLN A 28 -27.51 7.13 7.97
C GLN A 28 -27.72 5.66 7.58
N ARG A 29 -28.35 4.89 8.47
CA ARG A 29 -28.76 3.48 8.28
C ARG A 29 -29.68 3.32 7.06
N LEU A 30 -29.31 2.43 6.14
CA LEU A 30 -30.21 1.89 5.11
C LEU A 30 -31.24 0.95 5.78
N GLY A 31 -32.52 1.29 5.64
CA GLY A 31 -33.65 0.50 6.12
C GLY A 31 -33.94 -0.70 5.20
N ALA A 32 -34.17 -1.86 5.80
CA ALA A 32 -34.68 -3.04 5.09
C ALA A 32 -36.20 -2.93 4.88
N GLN A 33 -36.65 -3.21 3.66
CA GLN A 33 -38.07 -3.29 3.25
C GLN A 33 -38.71 -4.61 3.75
N PRO A 34 -40.00 -4.64 4.15
CA PRO A 34 -40.63 -5.86 4.66
C PRO A 34 -41.19 -6.74 3.54
N VAL A 35 -40.91 -8.04 3.64
CA VAL A 35 -41.46 -9.12 2.80
C VAL A 35 -42.74 -9.66 3.44
N GLY A 36 -43.80 -9.80 2.63
CA GLY A 36 -44.84 -10.85 2.70
C GLY A 36 -45.60 -11.08 4.02
N ARG A 37 -46.90 -10.76 4.02
CA ARG A 37 -47.86 -11.02 5.11
C ARG A 37 -48.13 -12.53 5.30
N PRO A 38 -48.01 -13.13 6.50
CA PRO A 38 -48.51 -14.48 6.77
C PRO A 38 -49.97 -14.46 7.28
N LEU A 39 -50.64 -15.60 7.07
CA LEU A 39 -52.05 -15.88 7.35
C LEU A 39 -52.38 -15.92 8.86
N ARG A 40 -53.63 -15.55 9.21
CA ARG A 40 -54.19 -15.57 10.57
C ARG A 40 -54.17 -16.98 11.17
N GLY A 41 -53.75 -17.11 12.43
CA GLY A 41 -54.08 -18.28 13.25
C GLY A 41 -52.95 -18.95 14.03
N ALA A 42 -51.86 -18.25 14.37
CA ALA A 42 -50.88 -18.74 15.34
C ALA A 42 -50.35 -17.57 16.19
N THR A 43 -50.55 -17.63 17.50
CA THR A 43 -49.88 -16.71 18.43
C THR A 43 -48.41 -17.10 18.52
N ALA A 44 -47.57 -16.45 17.72
CA ALA A 44 -46.12 -16.52 17.90
C ALA A 44 -45.75 -15.91 19.27
N PRO A 45 -44.81 -16.49 20.03
CA PRO A 45 -44.31 -15.84 21.24
C PRO A 45 -43.74 -14.48 20.85
N LYS A 46 -44.12 -13.41 21.58
CA LYS A 46 -43.56 -12.06 21.38
C LYS A 46 -42.04 -12.18 21.39
N PRO A 47 -41.31 -11.56 20.44
CA PRO A 47 -39.86 -11.60 20.49
C PRO A 47 -39.40 -10.93 21.79
N LEU A 48 -38.71 -11.69 22.64
CA LEU A 48 -38.01 -11.22 23.83
C LEU A 48 -36.71 -10.51 23.43
N TYR A 49 -36.80 -9.58 22.48
CA TYR A 49 -35.67 -8.76 22.09
C TYR A 49 -36.15 -7.32 21.95
N ARG A 50 -35.89 -6.53 22.98
CA ARG A 50 -35.90 -5.07 22.86
C ARG A 50 -34.62 -4.65 22.16
N ASP A 51 -34.72 -3.61 21.32
CA ASP A 51 -33.55 -3.01 20.70
C ASP A 51 -32.53 -2.61 21.78
N PRO A 52 -31.22 -2.86 21.56
CA PRO A 52 -30.19 -2.46 22.51
C PRO A 52 -30.22 -0.94 22.69
N VAL A 53 -30.26 -0.51 23.95
CA VAL A 53 -30.19 0.90 24.33
C VAL A 53 -28.71 1.27 24.51
N PHE A 54 -28.28 2.32 23.81
CA PHE A 54 -26.94 2.88 23.95
C PHE A 54 -26.99 4.07 24.91
N SER A 55 -26.35 3.95 26.08
CA SER A 55 -26.14 5.07 27.01
C SER A 55 -24.78 4.91 27.69
N ASP A 56 -24.02 5.99 27.81
CA ASP A 56 -22.76 6.07 28.57
C ASP A 56 -21.74 4.95 28.29
N GLY A 57 -21.56 4.59 27.01
CA GLY A 57 -20.55 3.61 26.57
C GLY A 57 -20.85 2.15 26.95
N LYS A 58 -22.06 1.84 27.42
CA LYS A 58 -22.48 0.48 27.79
C LYS A 58 -23.57 -0.02 26.84
N ILE A 59 -23.51 -1.30 26.48
CA ILE A 59 -24.58 -2.03 25.80
C ILE A 59 -25.17 -2.98 26.83
N THR A 60 -26.47 -2.86 27.12
CA THR A 60 -27.16 -3.82 27.99
C THR A 60 -28.12 -4.66 27.14
N CYS A 61 -27.98 -5.98 27.24
CA CYS A 61 -29.01 -6.94 26.87
C CYS A 61 -29.43 -7.68 28.16
N ASP A 62 -30.67 -8.16 28.20
CA ASP A 62 -31.48 -8.47 29.38
C ASP A 62 -31.02 -9.65 30.28
N ARG A 63 -29.71 -9.77 30.52
CA ARG A 63 -29.14 -10.49 31.66
C ARG A 63 -28.40 -9.47 32.50
N ASN A 64 -28.71 -9.45 33.79
CA ASN A 64 -28.16 -8.56 34.82
C ASN A 64 -26.62 -8.66 35.04
N GLU A 65 -25.89 -9.19 34.07
CA GLU A 65 -24.44 -9.17 34.01
C GLU A 65 -24.04 -8.06 33.06
N SER A 66 -23.69 -6.91 33.63
CA SER A 66 -22.97 -5.89 32.89
C SER A 66 -21.62 -6.47 32.46
N ILE A 67 -21.49 -6.85 31.19
CA ILE A 67 -20.17 -7.11 30.61
C ILE A 67 -19.48 -5.75 30.55
N ALA A 68 -18.54 -5.53 31.48
CA ALA A 68 -17.63 -4.41 31.39
C ALA A 68 -16.71 -4.65 30.18
N VAL A 69 -17.09 -4.10 29.03
CA VAL A 69 -16.17 -3.98 27.91
C VAL A 69 -15.19 -2.87 28.28
N ASN A 70 -14.01 -3.26 28.76
CA ASN A 70 -12.91 -2.32 28.92
C ASN A 70 -12.46 -1.87 27.52
N LEU A 71 -13.13 -0.84 26.99
CA LEU A 71 -12.63 -0.09 25.86
C LEU A 71 -11.40 0.67 26.37
N SER A 72 -10.22 0.08 26.20
CA SER A 72 -8.99 0.85 26.30
C SER A 72 -9.13 2.06 25.37
N PRO A 73 -8.76 3.27 25.79
CA PRO A 73 -8.80 4.41 24.88
C PRO A 73 -8.00 4.04 23.62
N PRO A 74 -8.49 4.38 22.41
CA PRO A 74 -7.79 4.04 21.19
C PRO A 74 -6.36 4.57 21.30
N ARG A 75 -5.38 3.66 21.34
CA ARG A 75 -3.97 4.05 21.27
C ARG A 75 -3.82 4.87 20.00
N ARG A 76 -3.19 6.06 20.09
CA ARG A 76 -2.92 6.89 18.91
C ARG A 76 -2.02 6.09 17.98
N GLN A 77 -2.62 5.51 16.94
CA GLN A 77 -1.91 4.80 15.89
C GLN A 77 -1.10 5.81 15.07
N PRO A 78 0.06 5.41 14.51
CA PRO A 78 0.77 6.26 13.56
C PRO A 78 -0.13 6.63 12.39
N GLN A 79 -0.12 7.91 11.99
CA GLN A 79 -0.74 8.32 10.74
C GLN A 79 0.01 7.68 9.57
N ILE A 80 -0.73 7.21 8.58
CA ILE A 80 -0.17 6.50 7.43
C ILE A 80 -0.78 7.02 6.13
N HIS A 81 0.05 7.10 5.09
CA HIS A 81 -0.34 7.42 3.73
C HIS A 81 0.51 6.56 2.79
N ASP A 82 -0.13 6.00 1.75
CA ASP A 82 0.47 5.04 0.79
C ASP A 82 1.34 3.96 1.47
N PRO A 83 0.73 3.04 2.26
CA PRO A 83 1.46 1.93 2.85
C PRO A 83 2.05 1.00 1.77
N SER A 84 3.26 0.53 2.03
CA SER A 84 3.92 -0.51 1.24
C SER A 84 3.26 -1.87 1.41
N THR A 85 3.74 -2.85 0.64
CA THR A 85 3.57 -4.26 1.01
C THR A 85 3.99 -4.50 2.46
N ILE A 86 3.15 -5.18 3.25
CA ILE A 86 3.50 -5.61 4.61
C ILE A 86 4.43 -6.83 4.51
N LEU A 87 5.59 -6.74 5.14
CA LEU A 87 6.54 -7.84 5.26
C LEU A 87 6.44 -8.47 6.64
N LYS A 88 6.39 -9.80 6.69
CA LYS A 88 6.48 -10.56 7.93
C LYS A 88 7.89 -11.13 8.06
N ARG A 89 8.55 -10.87 9.20
CA ARG A 89 9.81 -11.49 9.60
C ARG A 89 9.67 -11.92 11.05
N ASP A 90 9.94 -13.19 11.32
CA ASP A 90 9.68 -13.81 12.62
C ASP A 90 8.24 -13.54 13.08
N ASP A 91 8.05 -13.00 14.29
CA ASP A 91 6.74 -12.63 14.85
C ASP A 91 6.38 -11.15 14.66
N LYS A 92 7.07 -10.45 13.76
CA LYS A 92 6.88 -9.02 13.49
C LYS A 92 6.42 -8.76 12.05
N TYR A 93 5.61 -7.72 11.91
CA TYR A 93 5.08 -7.18 10.68
C TYR A 93 5.65 -5.78 10.47
N TYR A 94 6.15 -5.51 9.27
CA TYR A 94 6.77 -4.25 8.90
C TYR A 94 5.99 -3.62 7.77
N CYS A 95 5.75 -2.32 7.87
CA CYS A 95 5.13 -1.52 6.82
C CYS A 95 5.94 -0.24 6.67
N LEU A 96 6.21 0.15 5.43
CA LEU A 96 6.77 1.45 5.10
C LEU A 96 5.66 2.32 4.51
N ALA A 97 5.83 3.63 4.54
CA ALA A 97 4.81 4.57 4.10
C ALA A 97 5.42 5.89 3.62
N THR A 98 4.60 6.67 2.91
CA THR A 98 4.91 8.05 2.55
C THR A 98 5.28 8.86 3.80
N GLY A 99 6.37 9.62 3.72
CA GLY A 99 6.83 10.44 4.83
C GLY A 99 8.27 10.93 4.67
N ASN A 100 8.72 11.72 5.63
CA ASN A 100 10.11 12.18 5.68
C ASN A 100 11.05 10.98 5.86
N GLY A 101 11.98 10.84 4.93
CA GLY A 101 12.94 9.74 4.91
C GLY A 101 12.33 8.37 4.67
N VAL A 102 11.10 8.27 4.15
CA VAL A 102 10.26 7.06 4.13
C VAL A 102 9.95 6.58 5.55
N GLN A 103 8.69 6.75 5.97
CA GLN A 103 8.26 6.35 7.30
C GLN A 103 8.26 4.83 7.40
N ALA A 104 8.81 4.27 8.49
CA ALA A 104 8.78 2.84 8.77
C ALA A 104 8.02 2.57 10.08
N MET A 105 7.31 1.45 10.13
CA MET A 105 6.58 1.01 11.31
C MET A 105 6.59 -0.51 11.46
N VAL A 106 6.47 -0.95 12.71
CA VAL A 106 6.44 -2.36 13.09
C VAL A 106 5.22 -2.67 13.94
N SER A 107 4.70 -3.88 13.83
CA SER A 107 3.61 -4.42 14.64
C SER A 107 3.86 -5.90 14.93
N GLU A 108 3.40 -6.40 16.07
CA GLU A 108 3.44 -7.83 16.41
C GLU A 108 2.10 -8.53 16.14
N ASP A 109 1.02 -7.76 15.94
CA ASP A 109 -0.35 -8.26 15.90
C ASP A 109 -1.21 -7.69 14.75
N LEU A 110 -0.60 -6.90 13.86
CA LEU A 110 -1.24 -6.15 12.76
C LEU A 110 -2.24 -5.07 13.20
N GLN A 111 -2.42 -4.86 14.50
CA GLN A 111 -3.39 -3.95 15.09
C GLN A 111 -2.71 -2.77 15.78
N ASN A 112 -1.60 -3.02 16.48
CA ASN A 112 -0.82 -2.04 17.21
C ASN A 112 0.49 -1.79 16.48
N TRP A 113 0.65 -0.59 15.93
CA TRP A 113 1.82 -0.19 15.16
C TRP A 113 2.68 0.82 15.91
N HIS A 114 4.00 0.65 15.82
CA HIS A 114 5.00 1.52 16.42
C HIS A 114 5.93 2.07 15.34
N LEU A 115 6.24 3.36 15.41
CA LEU A 115 7.18 3.99 14.49
C LEU A 115 8.61 3.45 14.72
N LEU A 116 9.30 3.21 13.62
CA LEU A 116 10.74 2.99 13.57
C LEU A 116 11.44 4.27 13.08
N PRO A 117 12.77 4.39 13.23
CA PRO A 117 13.54 5.39 12.49
C PRO A 117 13.21 5.34 10.99
N PRO A 118 13.17 6.49 10.29
CA PRO A 118 12.96 6.52 8.85
C PRO A 118 14.13 5.82 8.13
N VAL A 119 13.88 5.37 6.89
CA VAL A 119 14.89 4.72 6.05
C VAL A 119 16.08 5.63 5.78
N PHE A 120 15.80 6.90 5.49
CA PHE A 120 16.81 7.91 5.19
C PHE A 120 16.81 9.02 6.24
N GLU A 121 17.96 9.24 6.87
CA GLU A 121 18.16 10.41 7.72
C GLU A 121 18.29 11.70 6.90
N SER A 122 18.90 11.59 5.71
CA SER A 122 19.01 12.67 4.73
C SER A 122 18.74 12.18 3.31
N PRO A 123 18.19 13.01 2.43
CA PRO A 123 17.93 12.62 1.04
C PRO A 123 19.24 12.27 0.30
N PRO A 124 19.27 11.20 -0.53
CA PRO A 124 20.38 10.98 -1.45
C PRO A 124 20.64 12.20 -2.32
N THR A 125 21.91 12.49 -2.63
CA THR A 125 22.32 13.75 -3.27
C THR A 125 21.66 13.98 -4.64
N TRP A 126 21.52 12.93 -5.43
CA TRP A 126 20.91 12.97 -6.78
C TRP A 126 19.43 13.40 -6.76
N VAL A 127 18.75 13.31 -5.61
CA VAL A 127 17.33 13.68 -5.49
C VAL A 127 17.09 15.14 -5.89
N HIS A 128 18.03 16.02 -5.57
CA HIS A 128 17.95 17.45 -5.91
C HIS A 128 18.13 17.72 -7.41
N ASP A 129 18.84 16.84 -8.12
CA ASP A 129 19.04 16.95 -9.57
C ASP A 129 17.74 16.60 -10.33
N VAL A 130 16.93 15.68 -9.77
CA VAL A 130 15.63 15.29 -10.36
C VAL A 130 14.53 16.27 -9.97
N VAL A 131 14.42 16.61 -8.68
CA VAL A 131 13.38 17.50 -8.16
C VAL A 131 14.03 18.61 -7.31
N PRO A 132 14.36 19.75 -7.93
CA PRO A 132 14.90 20.90 -7.21
C PRO A 132 13.96 21.32 -6.07
N GLY A 133 14.52 21.45 -4.87
CA GLY A 133 13.76 21.81 -3.66
C GLY A 133 13.06 20.66 -2.94
N HIS A 134 13.24 19.41 -3.36
CA HIS A 134 12.77 18.23 -2.61
C HIS A 134 13.38 18.21 -1.19
N ARG A 135 12.54 18.02 -0.16
CA ARG A 135 12.94 18.12 1.26
C ARG A 135 13.02 16.79 2.00
N GLY A 136 13.12 15.69 1.26
CA GLY A 136 13.19 14.33 1.82
C GLY A 136 11.84 13.68 2.12
N HIS A 137 10.74 14.24 1.64
CA HIS A 137 9.42 13.63 1.76
C HIS A 137 9.15 12.69 0.58
N PHE A 138 9.45 11.41 0.76
CA PHE A 138 9.34 10.37 -0.27
C PHE A 138 7.98 9.68 -0.24
N TRP A 139 7.48 9.23 -1.41
CA TRP A 139 6.09 8.77 -1.54
C TRP A 139 5.98 7.31 -1.99
N ALA A 140 4.85 6.70 -1.63
CA ALA A 140 4.35 5.41 -2.08
C ALA A 140 5.45 4.33 -2.15
N PRO A 141 6.11 4.02 -1.03
CA PRO A 141 7.11 2.97 -1.02
C PRO A 141 6.49 1.61 -1.31
N ASP A 142 7.22 0.74 -1.99
CA ASP A 142 6.95 -0.71 -2.00
C ASP A 142 8.21 -1.47 -1.62
N VAL A 143 8.05 -2.52 -0.82
CA VAL A 143 9.17 -3.27 -0.24
C VAL A 143 9.00 -4.76 -0.46
N ILE A 144 10.06 -5.41 -0.90
CA ILE A 144 10.11 -6.85 -1.11
C ILE A 144 11.39 -7.45 -0.51
N GLN A 145 11.36 -8.75 -0.26
CA GLN A 145 12.56 -9.51 0.08
C GLN A 145 12.92 -10.43 -1.10
N THR A 146 14.11 -10.24 -1.65
CA THR A 146 14.63 -11.02 -2.79
C THR A 146 16.13 -11.15 -2.71
N HIS A 147 16.69 -12.31 -3.07
CA HIS A 147 18.15 -12.56 -3.05
C HIS A 147 18.80 -12.28 -1.68
N GLY A 148 18.10 -12.58 -0.58
CA GLY A 148 18.65 -12.41 0.77
C GLY A 148 18.68 -10.97 1.30
N GLN A 149 18.15 -10.00 0.56
CA GLN A 149 18.10 -8.59 0.95
C GLN A 149 16.68 -8.03 0.81
N TYR A 150 16.41 -6.95 1.55
CA TYR A 150 15.24 -6.12 1.35
C TYR A 150 15.51 -5.10 0.27
N ARG A 151 14.53 -4.89 -0.61
CA ARG A 151 14.54 -3.89 -1.67
C ARG A 151 13.35 -2.98 -1.50
N LEU A 152 13.63 -1.71 -1.33
CA LEU A 152 12.66 -0.64 -1.18
C LEU A 152 12.66 0.20 -2.45
N TYR A 153 11.52 0.21 -3.13
CA TYR A 153 11.26 1.13 -4.23
C TYR A 153 10.46 2.30 -3.70
N TYR A 154 10.84 3.52 -4.06
CA TYR A 154 10.19 4.73 -3.52
C TYR A 154 10.15 5.84 -4.57
N SER A 155 9.18 6.74 -4.42
CA SER A 155 8.92 7.82 -5.37
C SER A 155 9.56 9.13 -4.91
N VAL A 156 10.18 9.82 -5.86
CA VAL A 156 10.71 11.19 -5.75
C VAL A 156 9.91 12.06 -6.72
N SER A 157 9.17 13.03 -6.20
CA SER A 157 8.28 13.84 -7.03
C SER A 157 7.96 15.19 -6.37
N ALA A 158 7.26 16.05 -7.12
CA ALA A 158 6.65 17.27 -6.64
C ALA A 158 5.18 17.30 -7.06
N PHE A 159 4.31 17.79 -6.18
CA PHE A 159 2.86 17.66 -6.35
C PHE A 159 2.39 18.32 -7.65
N GLY A 160 1.56 17.61 -8.41
CA GLY A 160 1.01 18.09 -9.69
C GLY A 160 2.00 18.11 -10.87
N LYS A 161 3.22 17.58 -10.71
CA LYS A 161 4.23 17.48 -11.77
C LYS A 161 4.48 16.02 -12.18
N ARG A 162 5.07 15.84 -13.37
CA ARG A 162 5.58 14.55 -13.89
C ARG A 162 7.10 14.46 -13.97
N THR A 163 7.81 15.49 -13.51
CA THR A 163 9.26 15.40 -13.28
C THR A 163 9.45 14.60 -12.01
N SER A 164 9.74 13.31 -12.15
CA SER A 164 9.68 12.34 -11.05
C SER A 164 10.59 11.16 -11.32
N ALA A 165 10.96 10.44 -10.26
CA ALA A 165 11.73 9.21 -10.36
C ALA A 165 11.25 8.18 -9.35
N ILE A 166 11.33 6.92 -9.74
CA ILE A 166 11.32 5.78 -8.83
C ILE A 166 12.76 5.34 -8.65
N ALA A 167 13.19 5.20 -7.40
CA ALA A 167 14.51 4.75 -7.03
C ALA A 167 14.47 3.49 -6.16
N LEU A 168 15.64 2.89 -5.96
CA LEU A 168 15.82 1.66 -5.21
C LEU A 168 16.79 1.90 -4.05
N ALA A 169 16.43 1.45 -2.86
CA ALA A 169 17.34 1.27 -1.74
C ALA A 169 17.33 -0.19 -1.27
N THR A 170 18.43 -0.63 -0.69
CA THR A 170 18.60 -2.02 -0.25
C THR A 170 19.09 -2.10 1.17
N SER A 171 18.63 -3.09 1.92
CA SER A 171 19.11 -3.36 3.28
C SER A 171 19.19 -4.87 3.54
N PRO A 172 20.17 -5.37 4.33
CA PRO A 172 20.18 -6.75 4.77
C PRO A 172 19.06 -7.07 5.79
N THR A 173 18.50 -6.06 6.45
CA THR A 173 17.49 -6.23 7.50
C THR A 173 16.47 -5.08 7.57
N LEU A 174 15.29 -5.35 8.13
CA LEU A 174 14.29 -4.32 8.48
C LEU A 174 14.39 -3.87 9.93
N GLU A 175 15.31 -4.46 10.70
CA GLU A 175 15.45 -4.22 12.14
C GLU A 175 16.54 -3.18 12.42
N PRO A 176 16.17 -1.93 12.75
CA PRO A 176 17.13 -0.83 12.90
C PRO A 176 18.14 -1.02 14.04
N GLN A 177 17.84 -1.89 15.01
CA GLN A 177 18.70 -2.19 16.15
C GLN A 177 19.85 -3.17 15.85
N LEU A 178 19.81 -3.87 14.71
CA LEU A 178 20.86 -4.81 14.35
C LEU A 178 22.08 -4.06 13.81
N ALA A 179 23.28 -4.55 14.12
CA ALA A 179 24.53 -3.87 13.76
C ALA A 179 24.73 -3.75 12.24
N GLU A 180 24.21 -4.72 11.48
CA GLU A 180 24.22 -4.72 10.02
C GLU A 180 23.12 -3.85 9.40
N SER A 181 22.25 -3.21 10.20
CA SER A 181 21.13 -2.43 9.69
C SER A 181 21.60 -1.14 9.04
N HIS A 182 21.54 -1.10 7.71
CA HIS A 182 21.77 0.11 6.92
C HIS A 182 21.00 0.02 5.61
N TRP A 183 20.47 1.15 5.17
CA TRP A 183 19.90 1.29 3.83
C TRP A 183 20.93 1.89 2.89
N SER A 184 21.26 1.16 1.82
CA SER A 184 22.13 1.63 0.75
C SER A 184 21.28 2.10 -0.42
N ASP A 185 21.38 3.37 -0.77
CA ASP A 185 20.81 3.90 -2.02
C ASP A 185 21.49 3.24 -3.23
N GLN A 186 20.66 2.75 -4.16
CA GLN A 186 21.08 2.19 -5.44
C GLN A 186 20.78 3.14 -6.60
N GLY A 187 20.18 4.31 -6.33
CA GLY A 187 19.82 5.31 -7.32
C GLY A 187 18.55 4.99 -8.11
N ILE A 188 18.40 5.67 -9.24
CA ILE A 188 17.19 5.68 -10.06
C ILE A 188 16.95 4.33 -10.75
N VAL A 189 15.67 3.95 -10.89
CA VAL A 189 15.19 2.77 -11.64
C VAL A 189 14.46 3.23 -12.89
N VAL A 190 13.58 4.22 -12.76
CA VAL A 190 12.87 4.87 -13.88
C VAL A 190 12.63 6.33 -13.54
N GLN A 191 12.72 7.20 -14.54
CA GLN A 191 12.55 8.65 -14.40
C GLN A 191 11.68 9.19 -15.53
N THR A 192 10.85 10.18 -15.20
CA THR A 192 10.06 10.97 -16.13
C THR A 192 10.41 12.45 -15.98
N ASN A 193 10.18 13.22 -17.04
CA ASN A 193 10.37 14.67 -17.11
C ASN A 193 9.10 15.34 -17.67
N GLU A 194 9.16 16.65 -17.89
CA GLU A 194 8.02 17.42 -18.42
C GLU A 194 7.62 17.04 -19.85
N GLU A 195 8.44 16.30 -20.60
CA GLU A 195 8.12 15.82 -21.95
C GLU A 195 7.50 14.42 -21.94
N SER A 196 7.62 13.69 -20.82
CA SER A 196 7.16 12.31 -20.70
C SER A 196 5.63 12.21 -20.73
N ASP A 197 5.09 11.16 -21.38
CA ASP A 197 3.64 10.96 -21.48
C ASP A 197 3.00 10.31 -20.22
N HIS A 198 3.77 10.11 -19.16
CA HIS A 198 3.37 9.45 -17.91
C HIS A 198 4.20 9.96 -16.74
N ASN A 199 3.90 9.48 -15.53
CA ASN A 199 4.58 9.86 -14.30
C ASN A 199 5.28 8.67 -13.63
N ALA A 200 6.57 8.77 -13.32
CA ALA A 200 7.33 7.74 -12.62
C ALA A 200 7.18 7.88 -11.10
N ILE A 201 6.02 7.47 -10.58
CA ILE A 201 5.71 7.32 -9.16
C ILE A 201 4.86 6.07 -8.92
N ASP A 202 4.62 5.74 -7.66
CA ASP A 202 3.73 4.66 -7.19
C ASP A 202 4.17 3.26 -7.65
N PRO A 203 5.42 2.83 -7.35
CA PRO A 203 5.90 1.51 -7.71
C PRO A 203 5.14 0.40 -6.98
N ALA A 204 4.91 -0.71 -7.67
CA ALA A 204 4.49 -1.97 -7.10
C ALA A 204 5.24 -3.11 -7.79
N ILE A 205 5.97 -3.91 -7.02
CA ILE A 205 6.80 -4.99 -7.56
C ILE A 205 6.00 -6.30 -7.62
N VAL A 206 6.07 -6.94 -8.78
CA VAL A 206 5.47 -8.24 -9.03
C VAL A 206 6.58 -9.24 -9.33
N THR A 207 6.71 -10.25 -8.48
CA THR A 207 7.66 -11.36 -8.67
C THR A 207 6.91 -12.66 -8.98
N THR A 208 7.53 -13.53 -9.76
CA THR A 208 6.95 -14.82 -10.19
C THR A 208 7.79 -16.00 -9.72
N GLY A 209 8.14 -16.04 -8.42
CA GLY A 209 9.07 -17.04 -7.88
C GLY A 209 10.46 -16.86 -8.48
N ASP A 210 11.02 -17.91 -9.08
CA ASP A 210 12.30 -17.88 -9.82
C ASP A 210 12.16 -17.22 -11.22
N GLY A 211 10.96 -16.76 -11.58
CA GLY A 211 10.67 -16.11 -12.85
C GLY A 211 11.02 -14.62 -12.91
N PRO A 212 10.58 -13.92 -13.97
CA PRO A 212 10.87 -12.50 -14.15
C PRO A 212 10.30 -11.63 -13.02
N MET A 213 11.03 -10.57 -12.72
CA MET A 213 10.62 -9.49 -11.84
C MET A 213 10.07 -8.33 -12.69
N TRP A 214 8.95 -7.76 -12.26
CA TRP A 214 8.28 -6.65 -12.95
C TRP A 214 7.96 -5.54 -11.98
N MET A 215 7.96 -4.30 -12.45
CA MET A 215 7.43 -3.15 -11.73
C MET A 215 6.23 -2.61 -12.49
N VAL A 216 5.09 -2.55 -11.80
CA VAL A 216 3.94 -1.73 -12.19
C VAL A 216 4.13 -0.36 -11.55
N TYR A 217 3.89 0.71 -12.30
CA TYR A 217 3.94 2.07 -11.75
C TYR A 217 3.06 3.04 -12.53
N GLY A 218 2.84 4.22 -11.98
CA GLY A 218 2.24 5.34 -12.71
C GLY A 218 1.03 5.95 -12.02
N SER A 219 0.83 7.24 -12.31
CA SER A 219 -0.24 8.05 -11.76
C SER A 219 -0.66 9.09 -12.79
N PHE A 220 -1.96 9.31 -13.00
CA PHE A 220 -2.51 10.22 -14.02
C PHE A 220 -1.98 9.98 -15.46
N TRP A 221 -1.89 11.02 -16.28
CA TRP A 221 -1.40 11.03 -17.68
C TRP A 221 -1.86 9.81 -18.51
N THR A 222 -0.96 9.14 -19.25
CA THR A 222 -1.31 7.95 -20.03
C THR A 222 -1.53 6.68 -19.19
N GLY A 223 -1.46 6.80 -17.86
CA GLY A 223 -1.83 5.75 -16.92
C GLY A 223 -0.68 4.84 -16.51
N ILE A 224 -1.06 3.59 -16.24
CA ILE A 224 -0.20 2.58 -15.61
C ILE A 224 0.77 1.96 -16.63
N LYS A 225 2.02 1.85 -16.22
CA LYS A 225 3.14 1.27 -16.95
C LYS A 225 3.57 -0.04 -16.31
N LEU A 226 4.19 -0.90 -17.10
CA LEU A 226 4.78 -2.14 -16.68
C LEU A 226 6.17 -2.26 -17.30
N ILE A 227 7.20 -2.34 -16.48
CA ILE A 227 8.57 -2.56 -16.92
C ILE A 227 9.14 -3.84 -16.31
N GLN A 228 10.03 -4.49 -17.04
CA GLN A 228 10.77 -5.63 -16.54
C GLN A 228 11.99 -5.16 -15.74
N LEU A 229 12.23 -5.82 -14.61
CA LEU A 229 13.42 -5.61 -13.79
C LEU A 229 14.32 -6.84 -13.86
N ASP A 230 15.62 -6.59 -13.76
CA ASP A 230 16.62 -7.63 -13.55
C ASP A 230 16.46 -8.15 -12.11
N PRO A 231 16.18 -9.45 -11.90
CA PRO A 231 16.00 -10.00 -10.56
C PRO A 231 17.26 -9.87 -9.70
N THR A 232 18.45 -9.95 -10.28
CA THR A 232 19.74 -9.85 -9.57
C THR A 232 20.01 -8.41 -9.12
N THR A 233 19.78 -7.40 -9.95
CA THR A 233 20.10 -6.01 -9.60
C THR A 233 18.91 -5.22 -9.05
N GLY A 234 17.68 -5.64 -9.35
CA GLY A 234 16.45 -4.90 -9.06
C GLY A 234 16.24 -3.67 -9.94
N LYS A 235 17.07 -3.47 -10.96
CA LYS A 235 17.03 -2.33 -11.89
C LYS A 235 16.27 -2.65 -13.17
N ARG A 236 15.82 -1.62 -13.86
CA ARG A 236 15.15 -1.75 -15.16
C ARG A 236 16.09 -2.41 -16.16
N ILE A 237 15.59 -3.41 -16.86
CA ILE A 237 16.28 -4.01 -18.01
C ILE A 237 16.15 -3.05 -19.20
N ALA A 238 17.26 -2.80 -19.91
CA ALA A 238 17.25 -1.92 -21.09
C ALA A 238 16.21 -2.38 -22.13
N ASP A 239 15.63 -1.41 -22.84
CA ASP A 239 14.48 -1.62 -23.73
C ASP A 239 14.76 -2.58 -24.90
N GLY A 240 16.03 -2.87 -25.21
CA GLY A 240 16.43 -3.89 -26.21
C GLY A 240 16.45 -5.35 -25.71
N VAL A 241 16.24 -5.57 -24.41
CA VAL A 241 16.19 -6.91 -23.77
C VAL A 241 14.83 -7.16 -23.11
N SER A 242 14.08 -6.10 -22.80
CA SER A 242 12.72 -6.15 -22.27
C SER A 242 11.72 -6.56 -23.36
N ARG A 243 11.09 -7.72 -23.22
CA ARG A 243 10.10 -8.23 -24.18
C ARG A 243 8.72 -7.56 -24.10
N CYS A 244 8.47 -6.71 -23.10
CA CYS A 244 7.13 -6.14 -22.86
C CYS A 244 7.21 -4.77 -22.16
N ASP A 245 7.22 -3.66 -22.91
CA ASP A 245 6.70 -2.39 -22.39
C ASP A 245 5.20 -2.37 -22.64
N CYS A 246 4.43 -2.73 -21.63
CA CYS A 246 2.98 -2.87 -21.75
C CYS A 246 2.29 -1.61 -21.23
N ARG A 247 1.50 -0.98 -22.10
CA ARG A 247 0.58 0.08 -21.70
C ARG A 247 -0.75 -0.53 -21.29
N ILE A 248 -1.20 -0.27 -20.06
CA ILE A 248 -2.56 -0.63 -19.65
C ILE A 248 -3.49 0.51 -20.05
N LYS A 249 -4.19 0.36 -21.18
CA LYS A 249 -5.18 1.36 -21.62
C LYS A 249 -6.52 1.11 -20.93
N ARG A 250 -7.12 2.17 -20.37
CA ARG A 250 -8.54 2.15 -19.99
C ARG A 250 -9.40 2.15 -21.26
N SER A 251 -10.17 1.08 -21.45
CA SER A 251 -11.25 1.06 -22.44
C SER A 251 -12.42 1.88 -21.90
N HIS A 252 -12.67 3.07 -22.47
CA HIS A 252 -13.89 3.82 -22.18
C HIS A 252 -15.12 2.98 -22.57
N GLY A 253 -15.98 2.63 -21.60
CA GLY A 253 -17.26 1.98 -21.83
C GLY A 253 -17.35 0.46 -21.66
N LYS A 254 -16.28 -0.24 -21.28
CA LYS A 254 -16.33 -1.67 -20.92
C LYS A 254 -15.60 -1.94 -19.61
N ARG A 255 -16.19 -2.78 -18.74
CA ARG A 255 -15.53 -3.29 -17.53
C ARG A 255 -14.35 -4.18 -17.93
N GLY A 256 -13.15 -3.60 -17.99
CA GLY A 256 -11.91 -4.33 -18.25
C GLY A 256 -10.78 -3.43 -18.76
N SER A 257 -9.59 -3.63 -18.20
CA SER A 257 -8.34 -3.05 -18.70
C SER A 257 -7.69 -4.03 -19.68
N THR A 258 -7.14 -3.55 -20.80
CA THR A 258 -6.43 -4.39 -21.78
C THR A 258 -4.94 -4.05 -21.75
N VAL A 259 -4.10 -5.09 -21.68
CA VAL A 259 -2.65 -4.98 -21.83
C VAL A 259 -2.35 -4.88 -23.32
N VAL A 260 -1.72 -3.79 -23.76
CA VAL A 260 -1.28 -3.61 -25.15
C VAL A 260 0.24 -3.56 -25.13
N GLY A 261 0.90 -4.54 -25.76
CA GLY A 261 2.34 -4.54 -25.98
C GLY A 261 2.71 -3.65 -27.17
N SER A 262 3.90 -3.09 -27.15
CA SER A 262 4.58 -2.58 -28.35
C SER A 262 5.42 -3.70 -28.97
N ASP A 263 5.23 -3.95 -30.27
CA ASP A 263 6.10 -4.81 -31.09
C ASP A 263 7.49 -4.18 -31.30
#